data_AF-A0A9E5V5S7-F1
#
_entry.id   AF-A0A9E5V5S7-F1
#
_cell.length_a   1.000
_cell.length_b   1.000
_cell.length_c   1.000
_cell.angle_alpha   90.00
_cell.angle_beta   90.00
_cell.angle_gamma   90.00
#
_symmetry.space_group_name_H-M   'P 1'
#
loop_
_entity.id
_entity.type
_entity.pdbx_description
1 polymer ?
#
loop_
_entity_poly.entity_id
_entity_poly.type
_entity_poly.pdbx_seq_one_letter_code
_entity_poly.pdbx_strand_id
1 'polypeptide(L)'
;MLIQVNEPIGITRLQMRDKVVLIKNESDGIKYSIKSQDGEVLSGNINEAELASKYPDLYQTIRPALASPNGAADMGIWAGM
;
A
#
# COMPACT_ATOMS: atom_id res chain seq x y z
N MET A 1 -15.48 14.98 -24.77
CA MET A 1 -14.09 14.54 -24.49
C MET A 1 -14.07 14.14 -23.01
N LEU A 2 -14.18 12.84 -22.72
CA LEU A 2 -14.11 12.36 -21.34
C LEU A 2 -12.64 12.31 -20.96
N ILE A 3 -12.23 13.14 -20.02
CA ILE A 3 -10.88 13.10 -19.46
C ILE A 3 -10.83 11.81 -18.65
N GLN A 4 -10.27 10.74 -19.22
CA GLN A 4 -9.82 9.60 -18.43
C GLN A 4 -8.74 10.16 -17.50
N VAL A 5 -9.12 10.46 -16.26
CA VAL A 5 -8.17 10.58 -15.17
C VAL A 5 -7.54 9.20 -15.09
N ASN A 6 -6.34 9.08 -15.67
CA ASN A 6 -5.55 7.87 -15.60
C ASN A 6 -5.11 7.77 -14.14
N GLU A 7 -6.01 7.27 -13.29
CA GLU A 7 -5.69 6.97 -11.91
C GLU A 7 -4.44 6.10 -11.97
N PRO A 8 -3.32 6.53 -11.38
CA PRO A 8 -2.10 5.74 -11.39
C PRO A 8 -2.51 4.38 -10.89
N ILE A 9 -2.32 3.35 -11.74
CA ILE A 9 -2.86 2.00 -11.54
C ILE A 9 -2.33 1.54 -10.19
N GLY A 10 -3.13 1.77 -9.15
CA GLY A 10 -2.81 1.38 -7.81
C GLY A 10 -2.90 -0.12 -7.86
N ILE A 11 -1.78 -0.80 -7.62
CA ILE A 11 -1.80 -2.25 -7.45
C ILE A 11 -2.81 -2.59 -6.35
N THR A 12 -2.92 -1.73 -5.34
CA THR A 12 -3.83 -1.91 -4.21
C THR A 12 -4.14 -0.58 -3.53
N ARG A 13 -5.38 -0.46 -3.05
CA ARG A 13 -5.82 0.56 -2.10
C ARG A 13 -6.25 -0.13 -0.81
N LEU A 14 -5.57 0.18 0.29
CA LEU A 14 -5.93 -0.29 1.62
C LEU A 14 -6.67 0.82 2.36
N GLN A 15 -7.96 0.59 2.63
CA GLN A 15 -8.78 1.52 3.40
C GLN A 15 -8.81 1.05 4.85
N MET A 16 -8.26 1.88 5.73
CA MET A 16 -8.30 1.69 7.17
C MET A 16 -9.32 2.64 7.79
N ARG A 17 -9.59 2.45 9.09
CA ARG A 17 -10.56 3.24 9.85
C ARG A 17 -10.25 4.74 9.88
N ASP A 18 -8.97 5.11 9.85
CA ASP A 18 -8.54 6.50 9.99
C ASP A 18 -7.74 7.00 8.78
N LYS A 19 -7.33 6.10 7.88
CA LYS A 19 -6.39 6.40 6.79
C LYS A 19 -6.66 5.56 5.56
N VAL A 20 -6.26 6.08 4.41
CA VAL A 20 -6.26 5.37 3.14
C VAL A 20 -4.83 5.27 2.65
N VAL A 21 -4.35 4.05 2.38
CA VAL A 21 -3.04 3.83 1.78
C VAL A 21 -3.21 3.37 0.35
N LEU A 22 -2.58 4.07 -0.58
CA LEU A 22 -2.45 3.65 -1.98
C LEU A 22 -1.06 3.09 -2.21
N ILE A 23 -1.02 1.91 -2.81
CA ILE A 23 0.18 1.19 -3.21
C ILE A 23 0.23 1.22 -4.74
N LYS A 24 1.31 1.74 -5.29
CA LYS A 24 1.51 1.92 -6.74
C LYS A 24 2.74 1.16 -7.19
N ASN A 25 2.66 0.53 -8.36
CA ASN A 25 3.84 0.05 -9.05
C ASN A 25 4.35 1.20 -9.91
N GLU A 26 5.56 1.66 -9.65
CA GLU A 26 6.26 2.59 -10.52
C GLU A 26 7.48 1.87 -11.09
N SER A 27 8.07 2.41 -12.16
CA SER A 27 9.27 1.82 -12.78
C SER A 27 10.46 1.67 -11.82
N ASP A 28 10.46 2.44 -10.73
CA ASP A 28 11.46 2.46 -9.64
C ASP A 28 11.09 1.54 -8.47
N GLY A 29 10.00 0.76 -8.59
CA GLY A 29 9.49 -0.15 -7.57
C GLY A 29 8.20 0.33 -6.91
N ILE A 30 7.85 -0.29 -5.79
CA ILE A 30 6.59 -0.02 -5.08
C ILE A 30 6.67 1.34 -4.37
N LYS A 31 5.68 2.20 -4.62
CA LYS A 31 5.51 3.49 -3.95
C LYS A 31 4.22 3.53 -3.15
N TYR A 32 4.26 4.26 -2.05
CA TYR A 32 3.15 4.39 -1.11
C TYR A 32 2.68 5.85 -1.02
N SER A 33 1.37 6.02 -0.94
CA SER A 33 0.71 7.28 -0.65
C SER A 33 -0.29 7.09 0.48
N ILE A 34 -0.11 7.83 1.57
CA ILE A 34 -0.98 7.83 2.74
C ILE A 34 -1.86 9.07 2.69
N LYS A 35 -3.17 8.84 2.78
CA LYS A 35 -4.19 9.88 2.87
C LYS A 35 -4.99 9.72 4.15
N SER A 36 -5.53 10.82 4.67
CA SER A 36 -6.61 10.80 5.64
C SER A 36 -7.90 10.24 5.01
N GLN A 37 -8.85 9.83 5.83
CA GLN A 37 -10.17 9.39 5.35
C GLN A 37 -10.90 10.50 4.57
N ASP A 38 -10.70 11.77 4.96
CA ASP A 38 -11.22 12.96 4.24
C ASP A 38 -10.50 13.25 2.90
N GLY A 39 -9.50 12.45 2.55
CA GLY A 39 -8.77 12.56 1.27
C GLY A 39 -7.54 13.47 1.31
N GLU A 40 -7.24 14.09 2.45
CA GLU A 40 -6.01 14.87 2.65
C GLU A 40 -4.77 13.98 2.49
N VAL A 41 -3.79 14.41 1.69
CA VAL A 41 -2.55 13.65 1.48
C VAL A 41 -1.59 13.93 2.63
N LEU A 42 -1.44 12.95 3.52
CA LEU A 42 -0.49 13.04 4.64
C LEU A 42 0.95 12.77 4.19
N SER A 43 1.13 11.85 3.24
CA SER A 43 2.44 11.55 2.66
C SER A 43 2.28 10.95 1.27
N GLY A 44 3.09 11.41 0.31
CA GLY A 44 2.99 10.99 -1.08
C GLY A 44 4.31 10.46 -1.62
N ASN A 45 4.23 9.42 -2.45
CA ASN A 45 5.35 8.86 -3.21
C ASN A 45 6.54 8.41 -2.35
N ILE A 46 6.25 7.87 -1.16
CA ILE A 46 7.29 7.36 -0.26
C ILE A 46 7.64 5.91 -0.63
N ASN A 47 8.88 5.51 -0.36
CA ASN A 47 9.32 4.13 -0.54
C ASN A 47 9.03 3.30 0.73
N GLU A 48 9.35 2.00 0.68
CA GLU A 48 9.12 1.09 1.81
C GLU A 48 9.90 1.47 3.08
N ALA A 49 11.15 1.91 2.95
CA ALA A 49 11.97 2.32 4.10
C ALA A 49 11.40 3.57 4.80
N GLU A 50 10.91 4.53 4.01
CA GLU A 50 10.23 5.72 4.50
C GLU A 50 8.87 5.38 5.14
N LEU A 51 8.13 4.43 4.56
CA LEU A 51 6.89 3.91 5.15
C LEU A 51 7.16 3.24 6.51
N ALA A 52 8.17 2.38 6.60
CA ALA A 52 8.56 1.71 7.83
C ALA A 52 9.04 2.68 8.92
N SER A 53 9.71 3.77 8.52
CA SER A 53 10.23 4.77 9.46
C SER A 53 9.15 5.75 9.95
N LYS A 54 8.27 6.22 9.06
CA LYS A 54 7.26 7.24 9.40
C LYS A 54 5.93 6.65 9.87
N TYR A 55 5.61 5.44 9.41
CA TYR A 55 4.34 4.77 9.66
C TYR A 55 4.56 3.26 9.94
N PRO A 56 5.26 2.91 11.03
CA PRO A 56 5.58 1.51 11.35
C PRO A 56 4.33 0.63 11.48
N ASP A 57 3.23 1.16 12.03
CA ASP A 57 1.94 0.47 12.13
C ASP A 57 1.34 0.13 10.75
N LEU A 58 1.43 1.07 9.80
CA LEU A 58 0.95 0.86 8.43
C LEU A 58 1.83 -0.17 7.73
N TYR A 59 3.14 -0.08 7.90
CA TYR A 59 4.08 -1.03 7.33
C TYR A 59 3.80 -2.46 7.80
N GLN A 60 3.57 -2.67 9.10
CA GLN A 60 3.22 -3.99 9.65
C GLN A 60 1.90 -4.53 9.09
N THR A 61 0.93 -3.65 8.81
CA THR A 61 -0.37 -4.06 8.25
C THR A 61 -0.30 -4.35 6.74
N ILE A 62 0.51 -3.59 6.01
CA ILE A 62 0.62 -3.70 4.54
C ILE A 62 1.53 -4.86 4.14
N ARG A 63 2.60 -5.11 4.89
CA ARG A 63 3.58 -6.18 4.60
C ARG A 63 2.96 -7.55 4.33
N PRO A 64 2.00 -8.08 5.12
CA PRO A 64 1.35 -9.35 4.81
C PRO A 64 0.39 -9.28 3.61
N ALA A 65 -0.09 -8.09 3.25
CA ALA A 65 -0.96 -7.89 2.08
C ALA A 65 -0.16 -7.76 0.76
N LEU A 66 1.15 -7.52 0.83
CA LEU A 66 2.02 -7.52 -0.33
C LEU A 66 2.37 -8.96 -0.71
N ALA A 67 1.89 -9.40 -1.86
CA ALA A 67 2.34 -10.66 -2.45
C ALA A 67 3.85 -10.56 -2.73
N SER A 68 4.64 -11.45 -2.13
CA SER A 68 6.06 -11.54 -2.43
C SER A 68 6.24 -11.87 -3.93
N PRO A 69 7.12 -11.19 -4.68
CA PRO A 69 7.32 -11.46 -6.10
C PRO A 69 7.93 -12.85 -6.37
N ASN A 70 8.40 -13.55 -5.34
CA ASN A 70 8.66 -14.97 -5.41
C ASN A 70 7.41 -15.70 -4.95
N GLY A 71 6.74 -16.41 -5.86
CA GLY A 71 5.61 -17.29 -5.61
C GLY A 71 5.93 -18.47 -4.69
N ALA A 72 6.46 -18.21 -3.50
CA ALA A 72 6.31 -19.10 -2.37
C ALA A 72 4.92 -18.81 -1.83
N ALA A 73 3.97 -19.65 -2.22
CA ALA A 73 2.79 -19.87 -1.41
C ALA A 73 3.28 -20.10 0.03
N ASP A 74 3.01 -19.14 0.91
CA ASP A 74 3.08 -19.34 2.35
C ASP A 74 1.92 -20.29 2.69
N MET A 75 2.14 -21.58 2.42
CA MET A 75 1.21 -22.68 2.56
C MET A 75 1.15 -23.14 4.02
N GLY A 76 1.04 -22.18 4.95
CA GLY A 76 0.98 -22.42 6.39
C GLY A 76 1.61 -21.23 7.08
N ILE A 77 0.90 -20.44 7.87
CA ILE A 77 0.12 -20.90 9.01
C ILE A 77 -1.04 -19.93 9.27
N TRP A 78 -2.26 -20.31 8.86
CA TRP A 78 -3.47 -19.90 9.59
C TRP A 78 -3.62 -20.86 10.78
N ALA A 79 -2.82 -20.68 11.84
CA ALA A 79 -3.03 -21.39 13.10
C ALA A 79 -4.18 -20.71 13.84
N GLY A 80 -5.39 -21.12 13.51
CA GLY A 80 -6.61 -20.65 14.13
C GLY A 80 -7.75 -21.63 13.91
N MET A 81 -7.57 -22.89 14.30
CA MET A 81 -8.57 -23.80 14.89
C MET A 81 -8.02 -25.20 15.07
#